data_AF-A0A5B9E9W1-F1
#
_entry.id   AF-A0A5B9E9W1-F1
#
_cell.length_a   1.000
_cell.length_b   1.000
_cell.length_c   1.000
_cell.angle_alpha   90.00
_cell.angle_beta   90.00
_cell.angle_gamma   90.00
#
_symmetry.space_group_name_H-M   'P 1'
#
loop_
_entity.id
_entity.type
_entity.pdbx_description
1 polymer ?
#
loop_
_entity_poly.entity_id
_entity_poly.type
_entity_poly.pdbx_seq_one_letter_code
_entity_poly.pdbx_strand_id
1 'polypeptide(L)'
;MRAILEWLVWPTFRETRRAERQDDVPLVAHYWDGGAPMAHKVREISSDKLYLVTDQRWYPGTLVMLSLQREDIPATDPDRVIAVKGQVVGSDESGVSFALVLPEKNPRDLTREALPGGADRKTFRHFLKRLQENRGQALIEYALILPLVFLLIVNLVNFGGFFFAWITVANAARAGADYAILGGASVGAPGVPSTTQITTLIQQDASSLPNAASLSVSVCTNRNGTITGSCTAPPSDPEAASYVLTSIDVTYTYVPFISAFQFPSLNIYATLPPTTISRRAVMRTIQ
;
A
#
# COMPACT_ATOMS: atom_id res chain seq x y z
N MET A 1 -24.66 57.80 -41.98
CA MET A 1 -24.23 56.43 -42.35
C MET A 1 -22.98 56.12 -41.53
N ARG A 2 -23.15 55.70 -40.27
CA ARG A 2 -23.15 54.30 -39.79
C ARG A 2 -21.79 53.62 -39.98
N ALA A 3 -20.95 53.61 -38.92
CA ALA A 3 -20.07 52.50 -38.51
C ALA A 3 -18.96 52.87 -37.47
N ILE A 4 -19.23 53.57 -36.36
CA ILE A 4 -18.19 53.83 -35.31
C ILE A 4 -18.69 53.67 -33.85
N LEU A 5 -19.90 53.14 -33.60
CA LEU A 5 -20.49 53.11 -32.25
C LEU A 5 -20.94 51.70 -31.79
N GLU A 6 -20.07 50.70 -31.90
CA GLU A 6 -20.30 49.37 -31.27
C GLU A 6 -19.15 48.93 -30.34
N TRP A 7 -18.36 49.88 -29.81
CA TRP A 7 -17.35 49.61 -28.78
C TRP A 7 -17.80 50.00 -27.36
N LEU A 8 -19.11 50.16 -27.16
CA LEU A 8 -19.72 50.51 -25.88
C LEU A 8 -20.62 49.39 -25.39
N VAL A 9 -20.04 48.21 -25.14
CA VAL A 9 -20.70 47.15 -24.37
C VAL A 9 -19.69 46.61 -23.36
N TRP A 10 -19.99 46.85 -22.10
CA TRP A 10 -19.34 46.32 -20.91
C TRP A 10 -19.01 44.82 -21.05
N PRO A 11 -17.83 44.35 -20.61
CA PRO A 11 -17.61 42.92 -20.46
C PRO A 11 -18.41 42.45 -19.24
N THR A 12 -19.59 41.89 -19.53
CA THR A 12 -20.32 41.00 -18.63
C THR A 12 -19.39 39.95 -18.05
N PHE A 13 -19.46 39.78 -16.73
CA PHE A 13 -18.78 38.77 -15.93
C PHE A 13 -18.80 37.40 -16.63
N ARG A 14 -17.65 37.01 -17.19
CA ARG A 14 -17.40 35.60 -17.49
C ARG A 14 -17.24 34.89 -16.15
N GLU A 15 -18.31 34.23 -15.70
CA GLU A 15 -18.22 33.11 -14.77
C GLU A 15 -17.32 32.03 -15.39
N THR A 16 -16.01 32.11 -15.17
CA THR A 16 -15.16 30.92 -15.24
C THR A 16 -15.42 30.09 -14.00
N ARG A 17 -16.58 29.43 -13.95
CA ARG A 17 -16.93 28.43 -12.94
C ARG A 17 -16.23 27.12 -13.33
N ARG A 18 -14.92 27.02 -13.03
CA ARG A 18 -14.14 25.78 -13.10
C ARG A 18 -12.89 25.89 -12.23
N ALA A 19 -13.12 25.85 -10.92
CA ALA A 19 -12.18 25.26 -10.00
C ALA A 19 -13.00 24.41 -9.03
N GLU A 20 -12.54 23.19 -8.88
CA GLU A 20 -13.12 22.09 -8.12
C GLU A 20 -13.42 22.50 -6.67
N ARG A 21 -14.56 22.06 -6.13
CA ARG A 21 -15.04 22.40 -4.78
C ARG A 21 -13.94 22.16 -3.75
N GLN A 22 -13.42 23.24 -3.16
CA GLN A 22 -12.49 23.16 -2.05
C GLN A 22 -13.19 23.66 -0.78
N ASP A 23 -14.22 22.93 -0.36
CA ASP A 23 -15.21 23.36 0.65
C ASP A 23 -14.71 23.44 2.10
N ASP A 24 -13.40 23.33 2.36
CA ASP A 24 -12.92 23.43 3.74
C ASP A 24 -11.48 23.89 3.88
N VAL A 25 -11.12 25.08 3.39
CA VAL A 25 -9.79 25.64 3.65
C VAL A 25 -9.60 25.78 5.18
N PRO A 26 -8.53 25.20 5.80
CA PRO A 26 -8.30 25.29 7.25
C PRO A 26 -7.73 26.67 7.61
N LEU A 27 -8.52 27.70 7.29
CA LEU A 27 -8.15 29.10 7.36
C LEU A 27 -9.35 29.90 7.87
N VAL A 28 -9.09 30.67 8.92
CA VAL A 28 -10.05 31.62 9.48
C VAL A 28 -9.52 33.04 9.29
N ALA A 29 -10.42 34.01 9.14
CA ALA A 29 -10.07 35.41 9.09
C ALA A 29 -10.61 36.15 10.31
N HIS A 30 -9.80 37.07 10.82
CA HIS A 30 -10.19 38.05 11.82
C HIS A 30 -10.14 39.44 11.21
N TYR A 31 -11.12 40.28 11.53
CA TYR A 31 -11.12 41.70 11.20
C TYR A 31 -11.45 42.50 12.45
N TRP A 32 -11.04 43.78 12.45
CA TRP A 32 -11.34 44.69 13.53
C TRP A 32 -12.60 45.49 13.22
N ASP A 33 -13.65 45.31 14.01
CA ASP A 33 -14.91 46.07 13.96
C ASP A 33 -15.15 46.92 15.21
N GLY A 34 -14.13 47.02 16.08
CA GLY A 34 -14.22 47.69 17.39
C GLY A 34 -14.75 46.81 18.52
N GLY A 35 -15.10 45.55 18.23
CA GLY A 35 -15.53 44.55 19.21
C GLY A 35 -14.45 43.53 19.58
N ALA A 36 -14.86 42.45 20.26
CA ALA A 36 -13.97 41.32 20.52
C ALA A 36 -13.66 40.59 19.21
N PRO A 37 -12.39 40.19 18.96
CA PRO A 37 -12.01 39.56 17.70
C PRO A 37 -12.69 38.20 17.54
N MET A 38 -13.57 38.06 16.56
CA MET A 38 -14.23 36.79 16.21
C MET A 38 -13.56 36.15 14.99
N ALA A 39 -13.48 34.81 14.99
CA ALA A 39 -12.98 34.04 13.86
C ALA A 39 -14.11 33.84 12.84
N HIS A 40 -13.85 34.19 11.57
CA HIS A 40 -14.79 33.99 10.48
C HIS A 40 -14.24 32.99 9.48
N LYS A 41 -15.09 32.08 9.01
CA LYS A 41 -14.68 31.02 8.08
C LYS A 41 -14.36 31.59 6.70
N VAL A 42 -13.20 31.26 6.16
CA VAL A 42 -12.86 31.58 4.77
C VAL A 42 -13.41 30.48 3.87
N ARG A 43 -14.33 30.84 2.97
CA ARG A 43 -14.92 29.87 2.02
C ARG A 43 -13.97 29.60 0.87
N GLU A 44 -13.39 30.66 0.32
CA GLU A 44 -12.51 30.58 -0.84
C GLU A 44 -11.39 31.60 -0.71
N ILE A 45 -10.18 31.20 -1.09
CA ILE A 45 -9.02 32.08 -1.13
C ILE A 45 -8.18 31.79 -2.36
N SER A 46 -7.77 32.85 -3.04
CA SER A 46 -6.92 32.84 -4.23
C SER A 46 -5.82 33.89 -4.07
N SER A 47 -4.91 33.99 -5.05
CA SER A 47 -3.82 34.97 -5.03
C SER A 47 -4.29 36.42 -4.93
N ASP A 48 -5.47 36.72 -5.48
CA ASP A 48 -6.00 38.07 -5.63
C ASP A 48 -7.42 38.26 -5.07
N LYS A 49 -8.07 37.18 -4.62
CA LYS A 49 -9.46 37.21 -4.13
C LYS A 49 -9.62 36.38 -2.86
N LEU A 50 -10.54 36.80 -2.01
CA LEU A 50 -10.91 36.13 -0.78
C LEU A 50 -12.42 36.22 -0.60
N TYR A 51 -13.07 35.12 -0.25
CA TYR A 51 -14.48 35.10 0.14
C TYR A 51 -14.59 34.74 1.62
N LEU A 52 -15.20 35.66 2.38
CA LEU A 52 -15.37 35.52 3.83
C LEU A 52 -16.84 35.29 4.18
N VAL A 53 -17.12 34.27 4.98
CA VAL A 53 -18.46 34.02 5.53
C VAL A 53 -18.63 34.88 6.77
N THR A 54 -19.43 35.93 6.66
CA THR A 54 -19.72 36.88 7.74
C THR A 54 -21.08 37.50 7.52
N ASP A 55 -21.73 37.97 8.59
CA ASP A 55 -22.97 38.74 8.53
C ASP A 55 -22.71 40.24 8.31
N GLN A 56 -21.46 40.69 8.47
CA GLN A 56 -21.08 42.07 8.20
C GLN A 56 -21.23 42.40 6.71
N ARG A 57 -21.73 43.61 6.43
CA ARG A 57 -22.02 44.10 5.07
C ARG A 57 -21.39 45.47 4.86
N TRP A 58 -20.11 45.49 4.51
CA TRP A 58 -19.40 46.72 4.14
C TRP A 58 -19.80 47.20 2.73
N TYR A 59 -19.72 48.50 2.51
CA TYR A 59 -19.90 49.08 1.18
C TYR A 59 -18.79 48.63 0.21
N PRO A 60 -19.11 48.37 -1.07
CA PRO A 60 -18.10 48.13 -2.09
C PRO A 60 -17.06 49.26 -2.13
N GLY A 61 -15.79 48.88 -2.29
CA GLY A 61 -14.64 49.79 -2.27
C GLY A 61 -14.01 49.99 -0.88
N THR A 62 -14.67 49.57 0.21
CA THR A 62 -14.12 49.66 1.57
C THR A 62 -12.86 48.82 1.71
N LEU A 63 -11.80 49.40 2.28
CA LEU A 63 -10.56 48.70 2.60
C LEU A 63 -10.64 48.16 4.03
N VAL A 64 -10.57 46.84 4.17
CA VAL A 64 -10.58 46.15 5.46
C VAL A 64 -9.25 45.43 5.64
N MET A 65 -8.71 45.54 6.85
CA MET A 65 -7.53 44.79 7.27
C MET A 65 -7.97 43.43 7.82
N LEU A 66 -7.49 42.36 7.21
CA LEU A 66 -7.84 40.98 7.52
C LEU A 66 -6.60 40.24 8.04
N SER A 67 -6.70 39.62 9.20
CA SER A 67 -5.70 38.69 9.71
C SER A 67 -6.16 37.27 9.38
N LEU A 68 -5.46 36.62 8.46
CA LEU A 68 -5.71 35.24 8.07
C LEU A 68 -4.88 34.32 8.94
N GLN A 69 -5.52 33.38 9.61
CA GLN A 69 -4.91 32.47 10.55
C GLN A 69 -5.18 31.02 10.14
N ARG A 70 -4.11 30.23 10.11
CA ARG A 70 -4.17 28.79 9.83
C ARG A 70 -4.65 28.02 11.05
N GLU A 71 -5.58 27.10 10.81
CA GLU A 71 -6.13 26.21 11.84
C GLU A 71 -5.34 24.90 11.95
N ASP A 72 -4.64 24.50 10.88
CA ASP A 72 -3.89 23.25 10.80
C ASP A 72 -2.54 23.26 11.53
N ILE A 73 -2.08 24.43 12.01
CA ILE A 73 -0.76 24.61 12.62
C ILE A 73 -0.89 25.10 14.08
N PRO A 74 -0.05 24.58 15.01
CA PRO A 74 -0.04 25.01 16.41
C PRO A 74 0.25 26.51 16.58
N ALA A 75 -0.25 27.08 17.67
CA ALA A 75 -0.19 28.51 17.94
C ALA A 75 1.21 29.12 18.06
N THR A 76 2.23 28.30 18.26
CA THR A 76 3.63 28.69 18.42
C THR A 76 4.34 28.97 17.09
N ASP A 77 3.76 28.62 15.94
CA ASP A 77 4.40 28.82 14.64
C ASP A 77 4.27 30.28 14.18
N PRO A 78 5.39 30.98 13.88
CA PRO A 78 5.36 32.37 13.40
C PRO A 78 4.68 32.54 12.04
N ASP A 79 4.61 31.50 11.22
CA ASP A 79 4.01 31.54 9.88
C ASP A 79 2.51 31.15 9.89
N ARG A 80 1.91 31.03 11.08
CA ARG A 80 0.49 30.70 11.27
C ARG A 80 -0.43 31.83 10.84
N VAL A 81 0.00 33.08 11.01
CA VAL A 81 -0.82 34.27 10.81
C VAL A 81 -0.22 35.17 9.74
N ILE A 82 -1.05 35.64 8.82
CA ILE A 82 -0.68 36.64 7.82
C ILE A 82 -1.74 37.73 7.76
N ALA A 83 -1.30 38.99 7.75
CA ALA A 83 -2.20 40.12 7.68
C ALA A 83 -2.24 40.67 6.26
N VAL A 84 -3.43 40.84 5.69
CA VAL A 84 -3.64 41.27 4.30
C VAL A 84 -4.72 42.34 4.23
N LYS A 85 -4.61 43.24 3.25
CA LYS A 85 -5.63 44.24 2.97
C LYS A 85 -6.57 43.71 1.90
N GLY A 86 -7.87 43.75 2.17
CA GLY A 86 -8.91 43.40 1.22
C GLY A 86 -9.77 44.62 0.90
N GLN A 87 -9.95 44.91 -0.38
CA GLN A 87 -10.98 45.83 -0.84
C GLN A 87 -12.28 45.07 -1.09
N VAL A 88 -13.39 45.52 -0.51
CA VAL A 88 -14.70 44.87 -0.70
C VAL A 88 -15.15 45.04 -2.15
N VAL A 89 -15.42 43.93 -2.83
CA VAL A 89 -15.91 43.92 -4.23
C VAL A 89 -17.44 43.83 -4.26
N GLY A 90 -18.00 43.06 -3.33
CA GLY A 90 -19.44 42.85 -3.22
C GLY A 90 -19.77 41.96 -2.03
N SER A 91 -21.03 41.94 -1.66
CA SER A 91 -21.58 41.05 -0.62
C SER A 91 -22.80 40.33 -1.15
N ASP A 92 -23.06 39.14 -0.63
CA ASP A 92 -24.24 38.33 -0.92
C ASP A 92 -24.93 37.93 0.40
N GLU A 93 -25.87 36.97 0.35
CA GLU A 93 -26.57 36.49 1.55
C GLU A 93 -25.66 35.72 2.52
N SER A 94 -24.59 35.09 2.02
CA SER A 94 -23.71 34.20 2.79
C SER A 94 -22.41 34.87 3.26
N GLY A 95 -22.00 35.99 2.67
CA GLY A 95 -20.70 36.58 2.97
C GLY A 95 -20.29 37.76 2.09
N VAL A 96 -18.98 38.04 2.12
CA VAL A 96 -18.36 39.19 1.47
C VAL A 96 -17.17 38.75 0.64
N SER A 97 -17.12 39.22 -0.60
CA SER A 97 -15.99 39.04 -1.51
C SER A 97 -15.02 40.22 -1.40
N PHE A 98 -13.75 39.92 -1.19
CA PHE A 98 -12.64 40.87 -1.14
C PHE A 98 -11.69 40.66 -2.33
N ALA A 99 -11.24 41.76 -2.93
CA ALA A 99 -10.07 41.82 -3.79
C ALA A 99 -8.85 42.15 -2.94
N LEU A 100 -7.81 41.32 -2.99
CA LEU A 100 -6.62 41.50 -2.17
C LEU A 100 -5.73 42.61 -2.74
N VAL A 101 -5.42 43.59 -1.90
CA VAL A 101 -4.53 44.71 -2.23
C VAL A 101 -3.17 44.43 -1.61
N LEU A 102 -2.32 43.75 -2.38
CA LEU A 102 -1.00 43.33 -1.95
C LEU A 102 0.06 44.24 -2.57
N PRO A 103 0.84 44.99 -1.77
CA PRO A 103 1.91 45.81 -2.31
C PRO A 103 3.00 44.93 -2.95
N GLU A 104 3.58 45.43 -4.03
CA GLU A 104 4.75 44.84 -4.67
C GLU A 104 5.99 45.52 -4.10
N LYS A 105 6.79 44.80 -3.32
CA LYS A 105 8.02 45.33 -2.72
C LYS A 105 9.04 45.64 -3.82
N ASN A 106 9.08 46.90 -4.23
CA ASN A 106 10.05 47.39 -5.21
C ASN A 106 11.36 47.74 -4.46
N PRO A 107 12.52 47.13 -4.78
CA PRO A 107 13.76 47.36 -4.02
C PRO A 107 14.29 48.80 -4.05
N ARG A 108 13.72 49.65 -4.92
CA ARG A 108 14.12 51.05 -5.12
C ARG A 108 13.23 52.06 -4.38
N ASP A 109 12.12 51.64 -3.79
CA ASP A 109 11.21 52.51 -3.02
C ASP A 109 11.50 52.35 -1.51
N LEU A 110 12.56 53.00 -1.03
CA LEU A 110 12.85 53.13 0.41
C LEU A 110 12.12 54.33 1.05
N THR A 111 11.33 55.09 0.27
CA THR A 111 10.80 56.42 0.65
C THR A 111 9.27 56.53 0.65
N ARG A 112 8.53 55.45 0.38
CA ARG A 112 7.09 55.42 0.69
C ARG A 112 6.88 54.51 1.88
N GLU A 113 6.46 55.11 2.99
CA GLU A 113 5.92 54.41 4.16
C GLU A 113 4.95 53.34 3.68
N ALA A 114 5.40 52.08 3.69
CA ALA A 114 4.53 50.94 3.61
C ALA A 114 3.60 51.07 4.81
N LEU A 115 2.35 51.49 4.56
CA LEU A 115 1.29 51.57 5.57
C LEU A 115 1.38 50.33 6.48
N PRO A 116 1.57 50.50 7.79
CA PRO A 116 1.96 49.40 8.68
C PRO A 116 0.95 48.25 8.60
N GLY A 117 1.46 47.04 8.36
CA GLY A 117 0.78 45.80 8.71
C GLY A 117 0.35 44.86 7.58
N GLY A 118 0.37 45.23 6.30
CA GLY A 118 -0.05 44.33 5.20
C GLY A 118 1.09 43.50 4.61
N ALA A 119 0.87 42.21 4.34
CA ALA A 119 1.84 41.31 3.72
C ALA A 119 2.04 41.58 2.22
N ASP A 120 3.28 41.41 1.75
CA ASP A 120 3.63 41.54 0.33
C ASP A 120 3.03 40.41 -0.51
N ARG A 121 2.88 40.66 -1.82
CA ARG A 121 2.36 39.64 -2.76
C ARG A 121 3.19 38.36 -2.84
N LYS A 122 4.50 38.43 -2.54
CA LYS A 122 5.38 37.25 -2.47
C LYS A 122 5.12 36.44 -1.20
N THR A 123 5.05 37.11 -0.05
CA THR A 123 4.78 36.49 1.25
C THR A 123 3.42 35.81 1.28
N PHE A 124 2.39 36.47 0.74
CA PHE A 124 1.05 35.89 0.64
C PHE A 124 0.99 34.65 -0.27
N ARG A 125 1.67 34.69 -1.43
CA ARG A 125 1.77 33.50 -2.29
C ARG A 125 2.49 32.33 -1.61
N HIS A 126 3.55 32.61 -0.85
CA HIS A 126 4.28 31.59 -0.10
C HIS A 126 3.40 30.95 0.99
N PHE A 127 2.61 31.77 1.70
CA PHE A 127 1.63 31.30 2.67
C PHE A 127 0.57 30.36 2.05
N LEU A 128 -0.01 30.74 0.90
CA LEU A 128 -0.98 29.88 0.20
C LEU A 128 -0.36 28.57 -0.29
N LYS A 129 0.89 28.60 -0.76
CA LYS A 129 1.60 27.40 -1.20
C LYS A 129 1.75 26.40 -0.05
N ARG A 130 2.16 26.87 1.13
CA ARG A 130 2.29 26.02 2.32
C ARG A 130 0.97 25.46 2.83
N LEU A 131 -0.13 26.19 2.64
CA LEU A 131 -1.48 25.72 2.98
C LEU A 131 -1.91 24.53 2.11
N GLN A 132 -1.44 24.48 0.85
CA GLN A 132 -1.70 23.37 -0.07
C GLN A 132 -0.75 22.18 0.15
N GLU A 133 0.52 22.43 0.51
CA GLU A 133 1.54 21.38 0.71
C GLU A 133 1.12 20.36 1.78
N ASN A 134 0.45 20.79 2.85
CA ASN A 134 0.02 19.89 3.94
C ASN A 134 -1.10 18.92 3.54
N ARG A 135 -1.83 19.16 2.46
CA ARG A 135 -3.02 18.37 2.08
C ARG A 135 -2.70 17.06 1.35
N GLY A 136 -1.47 16.87 0.87
CA GLY A 136 -1.06 15.69 0.10
C GLY A 136 -0.12 14.73 0.82
N GLN A 137 0.43 15.13 1.98
CA GLN A 137 1.51 14.39 2.63
C GLN A 137 1.08 12.99 3.07
N ALA A 138 -0.08 12.85 3.73
CA ALA A 138 -0.58 11.57 4.21
C ALA A 138 -0.84 10.55 3.08
N LEU A 139 -1.26 11.03 1.90
CA LEU A 139 -1.51 10.17 0.75
C LEU A 139 -0.19 9.61 0.18
N ILE A 140 0.86 10.43 0.16
CA ILE A 140 2.20 10.03 -0.29
C ILE A 140 2.83 9.05 0.70
N GLU A 141 2.70 9.30 2.01
CA GLU A 141 3.19 8.38 3.05
C GLU A 141 2.54 6.99 2.90
N TYR A 142 1.22 6.93 2.70
CA TYR A 142 0.54 5.67 2.48
C TYR A 142 0.93 5.01 1.15
N ALA A 143 1.08 5.79 0.08
CA ALA A 143 1.49 5.28 -1.24
C ALA A 143 2.88 4.63 -1.22
N LEU A 144 3.78 5.08 -0.33
CA LEU A 144 5.11 4.49 -0.16
C LEU A 144 5.10 3.22 0.71
N ILE A 145 4.21 3.13 1.70
CA ILE A 145 4.11 1.97 2.59
C ILE A 145 3.35 0.81 1.94
N LEU A 146 2.31 1.12 1.14
CA LEU A 146 1.46 0.12 0.48
C LEU A 146 2.22 -0.94 -0.33
N PRO A 147 3.20 -0.61 -1.21
CA PRO A 147 3.93 -1.62 -1.95
C PRO A 147 4.75 -2.56 -1.05
N LEU A 148 5.29 -2.05 0.06
CA LEU A 148 6.05 -2.85 1.02
C LEU A 148 5.14 -3.85 1.75
N VAL A 149 3.97 -3.40 2.22
CA VAL A 149 2.98 -4.26 2.89
C VAL A 149 2.44 -5.32 1.93
N PHE A 150 2.16 -4.94 0.68
CA PHE A 150 1.70 -5.88 -0.34
C PHE A 150 2.74 -6.98 -0.61
N LEU A 151 4.02 -6.62 -0.74
CA LEU A 151 5.11 -7.58 -0.90
C LEU A 151 5.19 -8.57 0.27
N LEU A 152 5.01 -8.09 1.50
CA LEU A 152 5.05 -8.92 2.70
C LEU A 152 3.90 -9.93 2.72
N ILE A 153 2.68 -9.51 2.34
CA ILE A 153 1.50 -10.39 2.26
C ILE A 153 1.71 -11.48 1.21
N VAL A 154 2.20 -11.13 0.01
CA VAL A 154 2.48 -12.10 -1.06
C VAL A 154 3.51 -13.14 -0.60
N ASN A 155 4.56 -12.71 0.09
CA ASN A 155 5.57 -13.62 0.65
C ASN A 155 5.00 -14.52 1.75
N LEU A 156 4.12 -14.00 2.61
CA LEU A 156 3.46 -14.78 3.66
C LEU A 156 2.63 -15.92 3.05
N VAL A 157 1.85 -15.65 2.01
CA VAL A 157 1.04 -16.68 1.32
C VAL A 157 1.92 -17.73 0.66
N ASN A 158 2.96 -17.31 -0.07
CA ASN A 158 3.89 -18.23 -0.73
C ASN A 158 4.67 -19.09 0.28
N PHE A 159 5.04 -18.54 1.43
CA PHE A 159 5.70 -19.28 2.50
C PHE A 159 4.73 -20.26 3.17
N GLY A 160 3.50 -19.83 3.47
CA GLY A 160 2.46 -20.72 4.00
C GLY A 160 2.20 -21.93 3.09
N GLY A 161 2.13 -21.69 1.78
CA GLY A 161 2.03 -22.77 0.78
C GLY A 161 3.21 -23.73 0.78
N PHE A 162 4.43 -23.20 0.91
CA PHE A 162 5.63 -24.01 0.98
C PHE A 162 5.62 -24.92 2.22
N PHE A 163 5.27 -24.39 3.40
CA PHE A 163 5.15 -25.20 4.62
C PHE A 163 4.04 -26.23 4.55
N PHE A 164 2.90 -25.87 3.96
CA PHE A 164 1.82 -26.81 3.71
C PHE A 164 2.29 -27.98 2.83
N ALA A 165 3.00 -27.69 1.74
CA ALA A 165 3.58 -28.72 0.89
C ALA A 165 4.61 -29.59 1.61
N TRP A 166 5.51 -28.95 2.37
CA TRP A 166 6.55 -29.60 3.14
C TRP A 166 6.02 -30.59 4.19
N ILE A 167 4.95 -30.21 4.89
CA ILE A 167 4.29 -31.05 5.90
C ILE A 167 3.51 -32.18 5.23
N THR A 168 2.74 -31.87 4.17
CA THR A 168 1.93 -32.87 3.46
C THR A 168 2.81 -33.96 2.86
N VAL A 169 3.92 -33.60 2.21
CA VAL A 169 4.88 -34.55 1.63
C VAL A 169 5.53 -35.41 2.72
N ALA A 170 5.85 -34.84 3.89
CA ALA A 170 6.42 -35.58 5.00
C ALA A 170 5.41 -36.59 5.61
N ASN A 171 4.14 -36.16 5.76
CA ASN A 171 3.08 -37.02 6.25
C ASN A 171 2.77 -38.16 5.27
N ALA A 172 2.69 -37.86 3.97
CA ALA A 172 2.45 -38.87 2.94
C ALA A 172 3.58 -39.91 2.89
N ALA A 173 4.84 -39.47 2.97
CA ALA A 173 5.99 -40.40 3.05
C ALA A 173 5.90 -41.33 4.27
N ARG A 174 5.47 -40.79 5.42
CA ARG A 174 5.29 -41.58 6.65
C ARG A 174 4.13 -42.56 6.54
N ALA A 175 2.97 -42.12 6.06
CA ALA A 175 1.80 -42.97 5.86
C ALA A 175 2.09 -44.13 4.89
N GLY A 176 2.82 -43.85 3.79
CA GLY A 176 3.29 -44.88 2.87
C GLY A 176 4.21 -45.90 3.55
N ALA A 177 5.06 -45.47 4.48
CA ALA A 177 6.00 -46.34 5.19
C ALA A 177 5.26 -47.20 6.22
N ASP A 178 4.32 -46.62 6.96
CA ASP A 178 3.45 -47.36 7.88
C ASP A 178 2.62 -48.42 7.11
N TYR A 179 2.08 -48.07 5.94
CA TYR A 179 1.34 -49.02 5.09
C TYR A 179 2.24 -50.15 4.56
N ALA A 180 3.47 -49.85 4.15
CA ALA A 180 4.43 -50.84 3.67
C ALA A 180 4.76 -51.91 4.73
N ILE A 181 4.76 -51.52 6.01
CA ILE A 181 5.12 -52.39 7.13
C ILE A 181 3.93 -53.16 7.66
N LEU A 182 2.81 -52.48 7.87
CA LEU A 182 1.63 -53.05 8.49
C LEU A 182 0.80 -53.88 7.51
N GLY A 183 0.94 -53.61 6.20
CA GLY A 183 0.15 -54.25 5.15
C GLY A 183 0.19 -55.78 5.21
N GLY A 184 1.34 -56.40 5.49
CA GLY A 184 1.47 -57.86 5.58
C GLY A 184 1.09 -58.49 6.93
N ALA A 185 0.83 -57.69 7.98
CA ALA A 185 0.63 -58.14 9.36
C ALA A 185 -0.78 -57.89 9.90
N SER A 186 -1.73 -57.54 9.02
CA SER A 186 -3.12 -57.20 9.39
C SER A 186 -4.04 -58.43 9.49
N VAL A 187 -5.13 -58.29 10.27
CA VAL A 187 -6.12 -59.36 10.50
C VAL A 187 -6.79 -59.72 9.17
N GLY A 188 -6.48 -60.89 8.62
CA GLY A 188 -6.91 -61.32 7.27
C GLY A 188 -5.78 -61.74 6.33
N ALA A 189 -4.51 -61.57 6.75
CA ALA A 189 -3.31 -61.94 5.99
C ALA A 189 -3.30 -61.48 4.52
N PRO A 190 -3.61 -60.20 4.22
CA PRO A 190 -3.42 -59.68 2.87
C PRO A 190 -1.93 -59.78 2.48
N GLY A 191 -1.68 -60.02 1.19
CA GLY A 191 -0.31 -60.13 0.68
C GLY A 191 0.50 -58.87 0.93
N VAL A 192 1.83 -59.02 0.96
CA VAL A 192 2.77 -57.89 1.10
C VAL A 192 2.42 -56.80 0.06
N PRO A 193 2.24 -55.54 0.48
CA PRO A 193 1.80 -54.48 -0.43
C PRO A 193 2.80 -54.29 -1.57
N SER A 194 2.31 -54.19 -2.80
CA SER A 194 3.16 -53.92 -3.94
C SER A 194 3.65 -52.47 -3.93
N THR A 195 4.78 -52.20 -4.58
CA THR A 195 5.31 -50.83 -4.72
C THR A 195 4.28 -49.91 -5.37
N THR A 196 3.47 -50.40 -6.32
CA THR A 196 2.40 -49.63 -6.96
C THR A 196 1.33 -49.19 -5.95
N GLN A 197 0.89 -50.07 -5.05
CA GLN A 197 -0.13 -49.73 -4.04
C GLN A 197 0.38 -48.67 -3.06
N ILE A 198 1.65 -48.75 -2.68
CA ILE A 198 2.30 -47.74 -1.83
C ILE A 198 2.36 -46.40 -2.56
N THR A 199 2.77 -46.40 -3.83
CA THR A 199 2.83 -45.15 -4.62
C THR A 199 1.46 -44.51 -4.83
N THR A 200 0.40 -45.29 -5.07
CA THR A 200 -0.96 -44.76 -5.24
C THR A 200 -1.50 -44.13 -3.96
N LEU A 201 -1.20 -44.72 -2.80
CA LEU A 201 -1.59 -44.16 -1.50
C LEU A 201 -0.93 -42.79 -1.29
N ILE A 202 0.39 -42.70 -1.50
CA ILE A 202 1.16 -41.46 -1.34
C ILE A 202 0.67 -40.38 -2.32
N GLN A 203 0.36 -40.76 -3.57
CA GLN A 203 -0.21 -39.84 -4.57
C GLN A 203 -1.60 -39.34 -4.17
N GLN A 204 -2.43 -40.19 -3.57
CA GLN A 204 -3.75 -39.80 -3.07
C GLN A 204 -3.65 -38.85 -1.88
N ASP A 205 -2.76 -39.11 -0.92
CA ASP A 205 -2.51 -38.24 0.23
C ASP A 205 -1.93 -36.88 -0.19
N ALA A 206 -1.16 -36.85 -1.27
CA ALA A 206 -0.58 -35.65 -1.86
C ALA A 206 -1.51 -34.94 -2.86
N SER A 207 -2.74 -35.43 -3.10
CA SER A 207 -3.63 -34.90 -4.14
C SER A 207 -4.09 -33.46 -3.91
N SER A 208 -4.06 -32.99 -2.65
CA SER A 208 -4.37 -31.60 -2.30
C SER A 208 -3.27 -30.60 -2.68
N LEU A 209 -2.10 -31.07 -3.10
CA LEU A 209 -1.00 -30.21 -3.48
C LEU A 209 -1.17 -29.67 -4.91
N PRO A 210 -0.92 -28.38 -5.14
CA PRO A 210 -0.79 -27.85 -6.50
C PRO A 210 0.36 -28.58 -7.20
N ASN A 211 0.32 -28.71 -8.54
CA ASN A 211 1.39 -29.39 -9.29
C ASN A 211 1.68 -30.83 -8.80
N ALA A 212 0.66 -31.58 -8.36
CA ALA A 212 0.80 -32.96 -7.88
C ALA A 212 1.42 -33.91 -8.93
N ALA A 213 1.33 -33.59 -10.23
CA ALA A 213 2.00 -34.33 -11.30
C ALA A 213 3.54 -34.32 -11.21
N SER A 214 4.13 -33.37 -10.49
CA SER A 214 5.57 -33.32 -10.22
C SER A 214 6.02 -34.26 -9.10
N LEU A 215 5.08 -34.90 -8.40
CA LEU A 215 5.37 -35.81 -7.30
C LEU A 215 5.98 -37.11 -7.85
N SER A 216 7.20 -37.42 -7.40
CA SER A 216 7.87 -38.68 -7.69
C SER A 216 8.16 -39.44 -6.40
N VAL A 217 7.77 -40.71 -6.38
CA VAL A 217 7.87 -41.60 -5.23
C VAL A 217 8.80 -42.74 -5.58
N SER A 218 9.78 -43.01 -4.72
CA SER A 218 10.65 -44.17 -4.81
C SER A 218 10.54 -45.02 -3.56
N VAL A 219 10.27 -46.31 -3.74
CA VAL A 219 10.13 -47.29 -2.65
C VAL A 219 11.26 -48.29 -2.76
N CYS A 220 11.96 -48.51 -1.64
CA CYS A 220 13.07 -49.44 -1.52
C CYS A 220 12.84 -50.37 -0.35
N THR A 221 13.27 -51.61 -0.52
CA THR A 221 13.51 -52.53 0.58
C THR A 221 14.95 -53.02 0.50
N ASN A 222 15.64 -53.04 1.62
CA ASN A 222 16.99 -53.60 1.76
C ASN A 222 16.92 -54.74 2.79
N ARG A 223 17.21 -55.95 2.32
CA ARG A 223 17.36 -57.13 3.15
C ARG A 223 18.83 -57.57 3.11
N ASN A 224 19.60 -57.08 4.08
CA ASN A 224 21.01 -57.44 4.25
C ASN A 224 21.85 -57.34 2.94
N GLY A 225 21.68 -56.24 2.20
CA GLY A 225 22.38 -55.96 0.94
C GLY A 225 21.59 -56.36 -0.32
N THR A 226 20.49 -57.12 -0.20
CA THR A 226 19.59 -57.37 -1.34
C THR A 226 18.58 -56.23 -1.44
N ILE A 227 18.69 -55.44 -2.50
CA ILE A 227 17.84 -54.27 -2.73
C ILE A 227 16.72 -54.66 -3.69
N THR A 228 15.47 -54.42 -3.28
CA THR A 228 14.29 -54.59 -4.14
C THR A 228 13.50 -53.29 -4.16
N GLY A 229 13.15 -52.78 -5.35
CA GLY A 229 12.39 -51.54 -5.50
C GLY A 229 12.90 -50.63 -6.62
N SER A 230 12.56 -49.35 -6.54
CA SER A 230 12.78 -48.34 -7.59
C SER A 230 14.01 -47.45 -7.37
N CYS A 231 14.95 -47.85 -6.52
CA CYS A 231 16.07 -47.01 -6.12
C CYS A 231 17.43 -47.65 -6.39
N THR A 232 18.42 -46.78 -6.60
CA THR A 232 19.78 -47.15 -7.02
C THR A 232 20.79 -47.17 -5.87
N ALA A 233 20.50 -46.51 -4.74
CA ALA A 233 21.36 -46.48 -3.56
C ALA A 233 20.55 -46.28 -2.26
N PRO A 234 20.02 -47.36 -1.65
CA PRO A 234 19.42 -47.26 -0.33
C PRO A 234 20.50 -46.96 0.74
N PRO A 235 20.11 -46.42 1.90
CA PRO A 235 21.03 -46.21 3.01
C PRO A 235 21.75 -47.52 3.37
N SER A 236 23.03 -47.42 3.73
CA SER A 236 23.78 -48.55 4.28
C SER A 236 23.09 -49.05 5.54
N ASP A 237 22.84 -50.36 5.62
CA ASP A 237 22.22 -51.00 6.77
C ASP A 237 23.30 -51.72 7.61
N PRO A 238 23.65 -51.24 8.81
CA PRO A 238 24.68 -51.86 9.66
C PRO A 238 24.16 -53.02 10.54
N GLU A 239 22.92 -53.50 10.34
CA GLU A 239 22.23 -54.38 11.29
C GLU A 239 22.14 -55.88 10.86
N ALA A 240 21.62 -56.73 11.78
CA ALA A 240 21.54 -58.18 11.62
C ALA A 240 20.52 -58.64 10.55
N ALA A 241 20.75 -59.81 9.95
CA ALA A 241 19.99 -60.35 8.81
C ALA A 241 18.49 -60.62 9.05
N SER A 242 17.99 -60.46 10.28
CA SER A 242 16.58 -60.63 10.64
C SER A 242 15.72 -59.38 10.40
N TYR A 243 16.34 -58.24 10.08
CA TYR A 243 15.64 -56.99 9.81
C TYR A 243 15.61 -56.68 8.31
N VAL A 244 14.47 -56.14 7.87
CA VAL A 244 14.32 -55.57 6.53
C VAL A 244 14.06 -54.08 6.66
N LEU A 245 14.92 -53.28 6.04
CA LEU A 245 14.83 -51.83 6.00
C LEU A 245 13.95 -51.43 4.81
N THR A 246 12.86 -50.71 5.07
CA THR A 246 12.04 -50.11 4.01
C THR A 246 12.29 -48.60 4.00
N SER A 247 12.68 -48.04 2.86
CA SER A 247 12.83 -46.59 2.68
C SER A 247 11.92 -46.09 1.58
N ILE A 248 11.20 -45.01 1.88
CA ILE A 248 10.31 -44.33 0.95
C ILE A 248 10.80 -42.91 0.79
N ASP A 249 11.14 -42.57 -0.44
CA ASP A 249 11.53 -41.23 -0.86
C ASP A 249 10.38 -40.59 -1.62
N VAL A 250 9.90 -39.45 -1.12
CA VAL A 250 8.90 -38.64 -1.81
C VAL A 250 9.55 -37.32 -2.19
N THR A 251 9.54 -37.03 -3.48
CA THR A 251 10.06 -35.81 -4.08
C THR A 251 8.93 -35.02 -4.73
N TYR A 252 8.90 -33.72 -4.49
CA TYR A 252 7.86 -32.82 -4.97
C TYR A 252 8.45 -31.47 -5.34
N THR A 253 8.02 -30.89 -6.45
CA THR A 253 8.48 -29.56 -6.88
C THR A 253 7.43 -28.51 -6.54
N TYR A 254 7.73 -27.71 -5.52
CA TYR A 254 6.88 -26.60 -5.10
C TYR A 254 6.99 -25.44 -6.11
N VAL A 255 5.84 -24.96 -6.56
CA VAL A 255 5.70 -23.76 -7.37
C VAL A 255 4.94 -22.72 -6.54
N PRO A 256 5.45 -21.49 -6.40
CA PRO A 256 4.77 -20.44 -5.63
C PRO A 256 3.39 -20.14 -6.22
N PHE A 257 2.39 -19.91 -5.37
CA PHE A 257 1.02 -19.56 -5.78
C PHE A 257 0.97 -18.24 -6.55
N ILE A 258 1.79 -17.27 -6.14
CA ILE A 258 1.90 -15.98 -6.78
C ILE A 258 3.33 -15.85 -7.28
N SER A 259 3.53 -16.02 -8.58
CA SER A 259 4.79 -15.73 -9.25
C SER A 259 4.94 -14.21 -9.39
N ALA A 260 5.56 -13.58 -8.39
CA ALA A 260 5.87 -12.16 -8.44
C ALA A 260 7.13 -11.90 -9.30
N PHE A 261 7.56 -10.64 -9.32
CA PHE A 261 8.73 -10.15 -10.04
C PHE A 261 9.98 -11.03 -9.81
N GLN A 262 10.46 -11.65 -10.89
CA GLN A 262 11.65 -12.48 -10.89
C GLN A 262 12.63 -11.96 -11.94
N PHE A 263 13.89 -11.82 -11.56
CA PHE A 263 15.01 -11.56 -12.45
C PHE A 263 16.01 -12.72 -12.37
N PRO A 264 15.76 -13.81 -13.12
CA PRO A 264 16.60 -15.01 -13.06
C PRO A 264 18.06 -14.73 -13.42
N SER A 265 18.32 -13.76 -14.32
CA SER A 265 19.66 -13.36 -14.75
C SER A 265 20.47 -12.66 -13.66
N LEU A 266 19.81 -12.09 -12.65
CA LEU A 266 20.44 -11.39 -11.53
C LEU A 266 20.36 -12.19 -10.23
N ASN A 267 19.79 -13.39 -10.24
CA ASN A 267 19.50 -14.20 -9.05
C ASN A 267 18.67 -13.43 -7.98
N ILE A 268 17.80 -12.53 -8.44
CA ILE A 268 16.91 -11.73 -7.58
C ILE A 268 15.49 -12.24 -7.75
N TYR A 269 14.88 -12.67 -6.64
CA TYR A 269 13.51 -13.15 -6.60
C TYR A 269 12.75 -12.40 -5.52
N ALA A 270 11.61 -11.81 -5.87
CA ALA A 270 10.73 -11.17 -4.89
C ALA A 270 9.97 -12.19 -4.02
N THR A 271 9.91 -13.44 -4.46
CA THR A 271 9.20 -14.57 -3.85
C THR A 271 10.05 -15.83 -3.97
N LEU A 272 9.76 -16.86 -3.17
CA LEU A 272 10.52 -18.13 -3.23
C LEU A 272 10.53 -18.69 -4.67
N PRO A 273 11.71 -19.03 -5.22
CA PRO A 273 11.80 -19.71 -6.50
C PRO A 273 11.20 -21.13 -6.41
N PRO A 274 10.93 -21.78 -7.55
CA PRO A 274 10.57 -23.18 -7.55
C PRO A 274 11.62 -24.02 -6.82
N THR A 275 11.19 -24.76 -5.81
CA THR A 275 12.09 -25.51 -4.93
C THR A 275 11.64 -26.95 -4.83
N THR A 276 12.61 -27.85 -4.91
CA THR A 276 12.36 -29.29 -4.80
C THR A 276 12.42 -29.70 -3.34
N ILE A 277 11.32 -30.27 -2.85
CA ILE A 277 11.18 -30.82 -1.50
C ILE A 277 11.38 -32.33 -1.60
N SER A 278 12.37 -32.85 -0.87
CA SER A 278 12.62 -34.30 -0.75
C SER A 278 12.45 -34.74 0.69
N ARG A 279 11.57 -35.72 0.93
CA ARG A 279 11.34 -36.32 2.24
C ARG A 279 11.53 -37.82 2.17
N ARG A 280 12.34 -38.34 3.08
CA ARG A 280 12.60 -39.77 3.24
C ARG A 280 12.00 -40.27 4.55
N ALA A 281 11.19 -41.31 4.48
CA ALA A 281 10.78 -42.10 5.63
C ALA A 281 11.53 -43.44 5.59
N VAL A 282 12.15 -43.82 6.70
CA VAL A 282 12.87 -45.10 6.80
C VAL A 282 12.34 -45.82 8.02
N MET A 283 11.94 -47.07 7.83
CA MET A 283 11.39 -47.89 8.89
C MET A 283 11.87 -49.33 8.76
N ARG A 284 11.78 -50.08 9.87
CA ARG A 284 12.33 -51.43 10.01
C ARG A 284 11.23 -52.41 10.34
N THR A 285 11.35 -53.61 9.81
CA THR A 285 10.45 -54.74 10.11
C THR A 285 11.25 -55.98 10.39
N ILE A 286 10.70 -56.85 11.24
CA ILE A 286 11.25 -58.18 11.49
C ILE A 286 10.58 -59.13 10.49
N GLN A 287 11.38 -59.87 9.72
CA GLN A 287 10.88 -60.81 8.70
C GLN A 287 11.58 -62.16 8.77
#